data_AF-A0A8R2DK95-F1
#
_entry.id   AF-A0A8R2DK95-F1
#
_cell.length_a   1.000
_cell.length_b   1.000
_cell.length_c   1.000
_cell.angle_alpha   90.00
_cell.angle_beta   90.00
_cell.angle_gamma   90.00
#
_symmetry.space_group_name_H-M   'P 1'
#
loop_
_entity.id
_entity.type
_entity.pdbx_description
1 polymer ?
#
loop_
_entity_poly.entity_id
_entity_poly.type
_entity_poly.pdbx_seq_one_letter_code
_entity_poly.pdbx_strand_id
1 'polypeptide(L)'
;MENFPIFVMIQTQIVWVRQITSKADIIIWNLQDLLRDIYPPINETQRAYFLNLIKHRMRDIVRQHQSMYSLMEDYSQVYKKLLLFEQKCCGPVVCLTAYCATEKLAEGELNVVLILLCVGTIVMHYIPSHLCTFLTIKVRSICDACWDTPFWNADKAIRPYIVLIMQRSLRPLPLRAAGFEDICIQTFSRKMTSAYSYFNMLRQANRK
;
A
#
# COMPACT_ATOMS: atom_id res chain seq x y z
N MET A 1 -2.60 8.44 28.82
CA MET A 1 -1.41 7.64 28.52
C MET A 1 -1.64 6.58 27.43
N GLU A 2 -2.88 6.29 27.01
CA GLU A 2 -3.18 5.25 25.99
C GLU A 2 -3.00 5.68 24.52
N ASN A 3 -2.85 6.97 24.21
CA ASN A 3 -2.67 7.45 22.82
C ASN A 3 -1.23 7.30 22.29
N PHE A 4 -0.25 7.11 23.19
CA PHE A 4 1.16 6.92 22.82
C PHE A 4 1.42 5.64 22.00
N PRO A 5 0.91 4.46 22.39
CA PRO A 5 1.15 3.23 21.63
C PRO A 5 0.54 3.24 20.21
N ILE A 6 -0.65 3.81 20.03
CA ILE A 6 -1.32 3.88 18.71
C ILE A 6 -0.55 4.81 17.77
N PHE A 7 -0.13 5.98 18.27
CA PHE A 7 0.68 6.89 17.46
C PHE A 7 2.00 6.23 17.04
N VAL A 8 2.70 5.56 17.97
CA VAL A 8 3.93 4.83 17.65
C VAL A 8 3.68 3.76 16.59
N MET A 9 2.59 3.02 16.69
CA MET A 9 2.21 1.98 15.72
C MET A 9 1.95 2.52 14.31
N ILE A 10 1.30 3.68 14.19
CA ILE A 10 1.09 4.35 12.90
C ILE A 10 2.42 4.87 12.35
N GLN A 11 3.27 5.47 13.19
CA GLN A 11 4.60 5.92 12.77
C GLN A 11 5.45 4.76 12.26
N THR A 12 5.46 3.62 12.97
CA THR A 12 6.17 2.42 12.49
C THR A 12 5.58 1.93 11.18
N GLN A 13 4.26 1.91 11.02
CA GLN A 13 3.62 1.55 9.75
C GLN A 13 4.09 2.45 8.60
N ILE A 14 4.13 3.77 8.80
CA ILE A 14 4.61 4.74 7.82
C ILE A 14 6.08 4.46 7.47
N VAL A 15 6.94 4.19 8.45
CA VAL A 15 8.36 3.89 8.23
C VAL A 15 8.53 2.63 7.38
N TRP A 16 7.81 1.55 7.69
CA TRP A 16 7.85 0.32 6.90
C TRP A 16 7.40 0.55 5.46
N VAL A 17 6.28 1.25 5.25
CA VAL A 17 5.78 1.58 3.91
C VAL A 17 6.77 2.45 3.14
N ARG A 18 7.41 3.44 3.79
CA ARG A 18 8.47 4.26 3.20
C ARG A 18 9.68 3.43 2.80
N GLN A 19 10.09 2.46 3.60
CA GLN A 19 11.21 1.58 3.30
C GLN A 19 10.91 0.67 2.11
N ILE A 20 9.70 0.09 2.03
CA ILE A 20 9.29 -0.75 0.90
C ILE A 20 9.21 0.09 -0.38
N THR A 21 8.59 1.27 -0.32
CA THR A 21 8.46 2.17 -1.47
C THR A 21 9.81 2.69 -1.97
N SER A 22 10.76 2.98 -1.08
CA SER A 22 12.13 3.32 -1.45
C SER A 22 12.85 2.18 -2.18
N LYS A 23 12.66 0.92 -1.74
CA LYS A 23 13.19 -0.24 -2.48
C LYS A 23 12.51 -0.41 -3.84
N ALA A 24 11.20 -0.19 -3.92
CA ALA A 24 10.46 -0.19 -5.18
C ALA A 24 11.00 0.87 -6.15
N ASP A 25 11.28 2.08 -5.66
CA ASP A 25 11.93 3.13 -6.43
C ASP A 25 13.28 2.67 -6.97
N ILE A 26 14.19 2.20 -6.12
CA ILE A 26 15.51 1.71 -6.56
C ILE A 26 15.38 0.67 -7.69
N ILE A 27 14.41 -0.24 -7.59
CA ILE A 27 14.13 -1.23 -8.64
C ILE A 27 13.68 -0.55 -9.94
N ILE A 28 12.75 0.41 -9.88
CA ILE A 28 12.27 1.18 -11.04
C ILE A 28 13.43 1.90 -11.73
N TRP A 29 14.28 2.60 -10.96
CA TRP A 29 15.44 3.32 -11.48
C TRP A 29 16.44 2.36 -12.15
N ASN A 30 16.72 1.22 -11.52
CA ASN A 30 17.62 0.21 -12.09
C ASN A 30 17.04 -0.47 -13.34
N LEU A 31 15.71 -0.64 -13.43
CA LEU A 31 15.03 -1.16 -14.62
C LEU A 31 15.15 -0.16 -15.78
N GLN A 32 14.91 1.12 -15.53
CA GLN A 32 15.04 2.17 -16.53
C GLN A 32 16.50 2.33 -17.01
N ASP A 33 17.47 2.16 -16.11
CA ASP A 33 18.90 2.21 -16.44
C ASP A 33 19.42 0.90 -17.09
N LEU A 34 18.63 -0.18 -17.05
CA LEU A 34 19.08 -1.51 -17.45
C LEU A 34 19.71 -1.54 -18.84
N LEU A 35 19.06 -0.87 -19.80
CA LEU A 35 19.48 -0.80 -21.21
C LEU A 35 20.00 0.58 -21.60
N ARG A 36 20.11 1.51 -20.64
CA ARG A 36 20.69 2.82 -20.87
C ARG A 36 22.20 2.65 -21.12
N ASP A 37 22.69 3.33 -22.16
CA ASP A 37 24.09 3.30 -22.62
C ASP A 37 24.56 1.99 -23.27
N ILE A 38 23.64 1.14 -23.73
CA ILE A 38 23.98 -0.06 -24.50
C ILE A 38 23.90 0.22 -26.00
N TYR A 39 25.06 0.21 -26.65
CA TYR A 39 25.20 0.43 -28.09
C TYR A 39 25.26 -0.90 -28.85
N PRO A 40 24.89 -0.94 -30.15
CA PRO A 40 25.08 -2.13 -30.97
C PRO A 40 26.57 -2.53 -30.97
N PRO A 41 26.90 -3.79 -30.61
CA PRO A 41 28.28 -4.20 -30.45
C PRO A 41 29.00 -4.26 -31.80
N ILE A 42 30.20 -3.67 -31.88
CA ILE A 42 31.03 -3.67 -33.09
C ILE A 42 31.87 -4.94 -33.15
N ASN A 43 32.31 -5.46 -31.99
CA ASN A 43 33.16 -6.65 -31.86
C ASN A 43 32.52 -7.74 -30.98
N GLU A 44 32.89 -9.02 -31.19
CA GLU A 44 32.43 -10.15 -30.36
C GLU A 44 32.83 -10.02 -28.88
N THR A 45 34.02 -9.47 -28.61
CA THR A 45 34.50 -9.21 -27.24
C THR A 45 33.65 -8.14 -26.52
N GLN A 46 33.27 -7.08 -27.23
CA GLN A 46 32.36 -6.04 -26.71
C GLN A 46 30.97 -6.62 -26.42
N ARG A 47 30.45 -7.48 -27.32
CA ARG A 47 29.18 -8.17 -27.10
C ARG A 47 29.20 -9.02 -25.82
N ALA A 48 30.27 -9.77 -25.59
CA ALA A 48 30.42 -10.58 -24.37
C ALA A 48 30.48 -9.71 -23.09
N TYR A 49 31.18 -8.57 -23.15
CA TYR A 49 31.24 -7.61 -22.06
C TYR A 49 29.86 -7.04 -21.71
N PHE A 50 29.11 -6.53 -22.71
CA PHE A 50 27.76 -5.99 -22.51
C PHE A 50 26.79 -7.04 -21.97
N LEU A 51 26.85 -8.29 -22.46
CA LEU A 51 26.03 -9.37 -21.93
C LEU A 51 26.31 -9.67 -20.46
N ASN A 52 27.59 -9.67 -20.05
CA ASN A 52 27.95 -9.87 -18.65
C ASN A 52 27.51 -8.69 -17.78
N LEU A 53 27.62 -7.45 -18.28
CA LEU A 53 27.15 -6.26 -17.57
C LEU A 53 25.64 -6.29 -17.35
N ILE A 54 24.86 -6.61 -18.40
CA ILE A 54 23.39 -6.76 -18.28
C ILE A 54 23.05 -7.87 -17.28
N LYS A 55 23.70 -9.03 -17.36
CA LYS A 55 23.49 -10.13 -16.40
C LYS A 55 23.79 -9.71 -14.96
N HIS A 56 24.84 -8.91 -14.76
CA HIS A 56 25.16 -8.37 -13.44
C HIS A 56 24.07 -7.43 -12.94
N ARG A 57 23.70 -6.41 -13.72
CA ARG A 57 22.62 -5.46 -13.39
C ARG A 57 21.30 -6.17 -13.06
N MET A 58 20.95 -7.18 -13.84
CA MET A 58 19.74 -7.98 -13.64
C MET A 58 19.76 -8.81 -12.37
N ARG A 59 20.92 -9.37 -12.02
CA ARG A 59 21.09 -10.07 -10.74
C ARG A 59 20.83 -9.12 -9.57
N ASP A 60 21.28 -7.88 -9.67
CA ASP A 60 21.06 -6.87 -8.63
C ASP A 60 19.59 -6.44 -8.55
N ILE A 61 18.92 -6.23 -9.70
CA ILE A 61 17.48 -5.96 -9.76
C ILE A 61 16.69 -7.09 -9.10
N VAL A 62 16.98 -8.35 -9.43
CA VAL A 62 16.30 -9.52 -8.86
C VAL A 62 16.54 -9.61 -7.35
N ARG A 63 17.76 -9.34 -6.88
CA ARG A 63 18.09 -9.30 -5.44
C ARG A 63 17.31 -8.20 -4.71
N GLN A 64 17.23 -7.00 -5.27
CA GLN A 64 16.47 -5.90 -4.66
C GLN A 64 14.97 -6.19 -4.66
N HIS A 65 14.42 -6.74 -5.74
CA HIS A 65 13.03 -7.16 -5.82
C HIS A 65 12.70 -8.24 -4.78
N GLN A 66 13.56 -9.24 -4.61
CA GLN A 66 13.38 -10.27 -3.59
C GLN A 66 13.47 -9.69 -2.16
N SER A 67 14.42 -8.78 -1.91
CA SER A 67 14.55 -8.07 -0.63
C SER A 67 13.32 -7.23 -0.30
N MET A 68 12.79 -6.49 -1.28
CA MET A 68 11.55 -5.73 -1.15
C MET A 68 10.37 -6.64 -0.83
N TYR A 69 10.24 -7.75 -1.55
CA TYR A 69 9.14 -8.70 -1.33
C TYR A 69 9.21 -9.35 0.05
N SER A 70 10.42 -9.71 0.53
CA SER A 70 10.62 -10.23 1.89
C SER A 70 10.14 -9.21 2.95
N LEU A 71 10.55 -7.95 2.81
CA LEU A 71 10.14 -6.87 3.73
C LEU A 71 8.61 -6.68 3.72
N MET A 72 7.97 -6.84 2.57
CA MET A 72 6.52 -6.77 2.43
C MET A 72 5.81 -7.96 3.09
N GLU A 73 6.40 -9.15 3.06
CA GLU A 73 5.88 -10.33 3.78
C GLU A 73 5.99 -10.14 5.29
N ASP A 74 7.13 -9.67 5.78
CA ASP A 74 7.34 -9.36 7.20
C ASP A 74 6.34 -8.29 7.68
N TYR A 75 6.16 -7.23 6.90
CA TYR A 75 5.14 -6.20 7.15
C TYR A 75 3.73 -6.80 7.24
N SER A 76 3.39 -7.71 6.31
CA SER A 76 2.10 -8.38 6.32
C SER A 76 1.92 -9.24 7.58
N GLN A 77 2.91 -10.02 7.98
CA GLN A 77 2.81 -10.87 9.16
C GLN A 77 2.51 -10.07 10.44
N VAL A 78 3.11 -8.89 10.57
CA VAL A 78 2.90 -8.00 11.73
C VAL A 78 1.56 -7.27 11.67
N TYR A 79 1.23 -6.65 10.54
CA TYR A 79 0.10 -5.70 10.46
C TYR A 79 -1.21 -6.30 9.95
N LYS A 80 -1.19 -7.47 9.29
CA LYS A 80 -2.40 -8.03 8.65
C LYS A 80 -3.56 -8.21 9.62
N LYS A 81 -3.34 -8.86 10.77
CA LYS A 81 -4.40 -9.10 11.76
C LYS A 81 -4.93 -7.80 12.35
N LEU A 82 -4.02 -6.88 12.67
CA LEU A 82 -4.30 -5.58 13.24
C LEU A 82 -5.17 -4.72 12.29
N LEU A 83 -4.76 -4.59 11.03
CA LEU A 83 -5.50 -3.80 10.03
C LEU A 83 -6.88 -4.37 9.74
N LEU A 84 -7.04 -5.71 9.75
CA LEU A 84 -8.34 -6.35 9.60
C LEU A 84 -9.26 -6.05 10.79
N PHE A 85 -8.73 -6.08 12.01
CA PHE A 85 -9.48 -5.73 13.21
C PHE A 85 -9.92 -4.26 13.17
N GLU A 86 -9.00 -3.36 12.86
CA GLU A 86 -9.26 -1.92 12.72
C GLU A 86 -10.37 -1.65 11.69
N GLN A 87 -10.33 -2.31 10.52
CA GLN A 87 -11.33 -2.15 9.48
C GLN A 87 -12.72 -2.68 9.88
N LYS A 88 -12.79 -3.66 10.79
CA LYS A 88 -14.05 -4.15 11.35
C LYS A 88 -14.64 -3.19 12.38
N CYS A 89 -13.78 -2.59 13.21
CA CYS A 89 -14.20 -1.64 14.25
C CYS A 89 -14.57 -0.26 13.71
N CYS A 90 -14.01 0.15 12.56
CA CYS A 90 -14.22 1.47 11.95
C CYS A 90 -15.70 1.88 11.86
N GLY A 91 -16.56 1.02 11.31
CA GLY A 91 -17.96 1.35 11.05
C GLY A 91 -18.76 1.69 12.31
N PRO A 92 -18.85 0.76 13.30
CA PRO A 92 -19.54 1.01 14.56
C PRO A 92 -18.97 2.20 15.35
N VAL A 93 -17.64 2.34 15.42
CA VAL A 93 -16.99 3.42 16.18
C VAL A 93 -17.33 4.78 15.58
N VAL A 94 -17.21 4.94 14.25
CA VAL A 94 -17.54 6.21 13.58
C VAL A 94 -19.04 6.50 13.69
N CYS A 95 -19.90 5.50 13.54
CA CYS A 95 -21.35 5.65 13.69
C CYS A 95 -21.74 6.17 15.09
N LEU A 96 -21.25 5.51 16.15
CA LEU A 96 -21.58 5.87 17.53
C LEU A 96 -21.01 7.24 17.93
N THR A 97 -19.76 7.53 17.54
CA THR A 97 -19.15 8.85 17.83
C THR A 97 -19.86 9.99 17.12
N ALA A 98 -20.27 9.79 15.86
CA ALA A 98 -21.08 10.77 15.12
C ALA A 98 -22.48 10.95 15.73
N TYR A 99 -23.10 9.87 16.21
CA TYR A 99 -24.38 9.91 16.92
C TYR A 99 -24.29 10.75 18.20
N CYS A 100 -23.34 10.43 19.09
CA CYS A 100 -23.15 11.17 20.34
C CYS A 100 -22.84 12.65 20.10
N ALA A 101 -22.03 12.97 19.09
CA ALA A 101 -21.74 14.35 18.72
C ALA A 101 -22.99 15.10 18.24
N THR A 102 -23.88 14.44 17.50
CA THR A 102 -25.11 15.03 16.98
C THR A 102 -26.18 15.23 18.07
N GLU A 103 -26.32 14.27 19.00
CA GLU A 103 -27.26 14.39 20.12
C GLU A 103 -26.89 15.59 21.02
N LYS A 104 -25.62 15.73 21.39
CA LYS A 104 -25.15 16.87 22.19
C LYS A 104 -25.37 18.21 21.51
N LEU A 105 -25.16 18.25 20.19
CA LEU A 105 -25.46 19.42 19.38
C LEU A 105 -26.97 19.74 19.38
N ALA A 106 -27.83 18.72 19.35
CA ALA A 106 -29.29 18.91 19.38
C ALA A 106 -29.79 19.45 20.74
N GLU A 107 -29.11 19.12 21.84
CA GLU A 107 -29.34 19.69 23.17
C GLU A 107 -28.89 21.17 23.29
N GLY A 108 -28.27 21.73 22.24
CA GLY A 108 -27.74 23.11 22.23
C GLY A 108 -26.31 23.24 22.76
N GLU A 109 -25.67 22.14 23.13
CA GLU A 109 -24.29 22.12 23.64
C GLU A 109 -23.29 21.74 22.54
N LEU A 110 -22.45 22.70 22.14
CA LEU A 110 -21.34 22.43 21.22
C LEU A 110 -20.19 21.73 21.94
N ASN A 111 -20.25 20.40 22.00
CA ASN A 111 -19.17 19.60 22.56
C ASN A 111 -18.02 19.43 21.54
N VAL A 112 -17.11 20.40 21.51
CA VAL A 112 -15.94 20.43 20.62
C VAL A 112 -15.07 19.18 20.76
N VAL A 113 -14.99 18.60 21.97
CA VAL A 113 -14.21 17.38 22.23
C VAL A 113 -14.79 16.18 21.48
N LEU A 114 -16.11 16.02 21.44
CA LEU A 114 -16.77 14.93 20.70
C LEU A 114 -16.61 15.07 19.18
N ILE A 115 -16.69 16.29 18.66
CA ILE A 115 -16.47 16.57 17.24
C ILE A 115 -15.01 16.24 16.87
N LEU A 116 -14.04 16.70 17.66
CA LEU A 116 -12.62 16.35 17.50
C LEU A 116 -12.39 14.84 17.56
N LEU A 117 -13.07 14.13 18.47
CA LEU A 117 -12.97 12.68 18.58
C LEU A 117 -13.52 11.98 17.33
N CYS A 118 -14.67 12.43 16.80
CA CYS A 118 -15.25 11.89 15.58
C CYS A 118 -14.30 12.08 14.38
N VAL A 119 -13.81 13.30 14.16
CA VAL A 119 -12.83 13.57 13.09
C VAL A 119 -11.54 12.78 13.30
N GLY A 120 -11.04 12.72 14.53
CA GLY A 120 -9.83 11.98 14.90
C GLY A 120 -9.96 10.49 14.57
N THR A 121 -11.09 9.87 14.92
CA THR A 121 -11.32 8.44 14.62
C THR A 121 -11.39 8.19 13.12
N ILE A 122 -12.03 9.06 12.33
CA ILE A 122 -12.06 8.96 10.86
C ILE A 122 -10.64 9.03 10.28
N VAL A 123 -9.84 10.00 10.73
CA VAL A 123 -8.45 10.19 10.26
C VAL A 123 -7.58 8.99 10.62
N MET A 124 -7.71 8.45 11.83
CA MET A 124 -6.94 7.29 12.28
C MET A 124 -7.17 6.07 11.38
N HIS A 125 -8.42 5.78 11.01
CA HIS A 125 -8.74 4.64 10.13
C HIS A 125 -8.42 4.93 8.65
N TYR A 126 -8.45 6.20 8.24
CA TYR A 126 -8.11 6.61 6.88
C TYR A 126 -6.64 6.36 6.56
N ILE A 127 -5.71 6.72 7.46
CA ILE A 127 -4.25 6.67 7.20
C ILE A 127 -3.79 5.26 6.77
N PRO A 128 -4.08 4.17 7.51
CA PRO A 128 -3.66 2.82 7.10
C PRO A 128 -4.26 2.37 5.78
N SER A 129 -5.54 2.68 5.54
CA SER A 129 -6.23 2.33 4.28
C SER A 129 -5.60 3.03 3.07
N HIS A 130 -5.20 4.29 3.25
CA HIS A 130 -4.49 5.07 2.25
C HIS A 130 -3.08 4.52 2.00
N LEU A 131 -2.31 4.21 3.06
CA LEU A 131 -0.97 3.63 2.95
C LEU A 131 -0.98 2.29 2.20
N CYS A 132 -1.92 1.39 2.49
CA CYS A 132 -2.07 0.12 1.77
C CYS A 132 -2.39 0.33 0.29
N THR A 133 -3.25 1.31 -0.02
CA THR A 133 -3.59 1.66 -1.40
C THR A 133 -2.37 2.22 -2.13
N PHE A 134 -1.65 3.14 -1.51
CA PHE A 134 -0.42 3.72 -2.04
C PHE A 134 0.64 2.65 -2.30
N LEU A 135 0.85 1.73 -1.36
CA LEU A 135 1.78 0.62 -1.51
C LEU A 135 1.39 -0.28 -2.69
N THR A 136 0.10 -0.56 -2.86
CA THR A 136 -0.41 -1.37 -3.98
C THR A 136 -0.10 -0.70 -5.32
N ILE A 137 -0.37 0.60 -5.43
CA ILE A 137 -0.08 1.37 -6.64
C ILE A 137 1.43 1.40 -6.91
N LYS A 138 2.24 1.61 -5.86
CA LYS A 138 3.69 1.66 -6.00
C LYS A 138 4.29 0.35 -6.49
N VAL A 139 3.86 -0.79 -5.92
CA VAL A 139 4.33 -2.11 -6.37
C VAL A 139 3.91 -2.37 -7.82
N ARG A 140 2.69 -1.95 -8.22
CA ARG A 140 2.25 -2.05 -9.62
C ARG A 140 3.10 -1.21 -10.57
N SER A 141 3.55 -0.03 -10.16
CA SER A 141 4.40 0.83 -11.00
C SER A 141 5.76 0.20 -11.38
N ILE A 142 6.22 -0.83 -10.65
CA ILE A 142 7.38 -1.64 -11.06
C ILE A 142 7.07 -2.39 -12.36
N CYS A 143 5.84 -2.89 -12.52
CA CYS A 143 5.41 -3.55 -13.74
C CYS A 143 5.40 -2.56 -14.92
N ASP A 144 4.92 -1.34 -14.69
CA ASP A 144 4.90 -0.28 -15.70
C ASP A 144 6.33 0.07 -16.14
N ALA A 145 7.26 0.22 -15.19
CA ALA A 145 8.68 0.45 -15.49
C ALA A 145 9.33 -0.71 -16.26
N CYS A 146 8.96 -1.96 -15.95
CA CYS A 146 9.39 -3.11 -16.74
C CYS A 146 8.86 -3.05 -18.18
N TRP A 147 7.65 -2.53 -18.40
CA TRP A 147 7.03 -2.41 -19.72
C TRP A 147 7.67 -1.31 -20.57
N ASP A 148 8.04 -0.20 -19.94
CA ASP A 148 8.77 0.91 -20.57
C ASP A 148 10.22 0.53 -20.97
N THR A 149 10.76 -0.52 -20.38
CA THR A 149 12.09 -1.02 -20.71
C THR A 149 12.03 -1.84 -22.01
N PRO A 150 12.85 -1.58 -23.05
CA PRO A 150 12.78 -2.27 -24.34
C PRO A 150 13.37 -3.69 -24.32
N PHE A 151 12.83 -4.57 -23.46
CA PHE A 151 13.32 -5.93 -23.24
C PHE A 151 13.13 -6.86 -24.46
N TRP A 152 12.25 -6.49 -25.41
CA TRP A 152 12.06 -7.21 -26.67
C TRP A 152 13.27 -7.11 -27.61
N ASN A 153 14.08 -6.06 -27.47
CA ASN A 153 15.35 -5.90 -28.18
C ASN A 153 16.53 -6.48 -27.40
N ALA A 154 16.32 -6.81 -26.13
CA ALA A 154 17.34 -7.34 -25.25
C ALA A 154 17.54 -8.86 -25.45
N ASP A 155 18.68 -9.35 -24.98
CA ASP A 155 19.09 -10.76 -25.08
C ASP A 155 18.04 -11.72 -24.49
N LYS A 156 17.91 -12.90 -25.11
CA LYS A 156 16.90 -13.91 -24.72
C LYS A 156 17.06 -14.37 -23.27
N ALA A 157 18.27 -14.29 -22.70
CA ALA A 157 18.52 -14.70 -21.32
C ALA A 157 17.80 -13.81 -20.28
N ILE A 158 17.45 -12.57 -20.64
CA ILE A 158 17.01 -11.56 -19.67
C ILE A 158 15.48 -11.47 -19.58
N ARG A 159 14.82 -11.70 -20.72
CA ARG A 159 13.36 -11.68 -20.87
C ARG A 159 12.60 -12.46 -19.80
N PRO A 160 12.96 -13.72 -19.47
CA PRO A 160 12.21 -14.47 -18.46
C PRO A 160 12.27 -13.83 -17.07
N TYR A 161 13.38 -13.18 -16.71
CA TYR A 161 13.52 -12.50 -15.42
C TYR A 161 12.61 -11.27 -15.33
N ILE A 162 12.54 -10.46 -16.39
CA ILE A 162 11.68 -9.28 -16.44
C ILE A 162 10.20 -9.70 -16.36
N VAL A 163 9.80 -10.71 -17.13
CA VAL A 163 8.43 -11.27 -17.08
C VAL A 163 8.10 -11.80 -15.69
N LEU A 164 9.04 -12.47 -15.02
CA LEU A 164 8.85 -12.95 -13.66
C LEU A 164 8.65 -11.79 -12.66
N ILE A 165 9.44 -10.72 -12.78
CA ILE A 165 9.28 -9.51 -11.96
C ILE A 165 7.91 -8.86 -12.18
N MET A 166 7.48 -8.72 -13.45
CA MET A 166 6.16 -8.21 -13.80
C MET A 166 5.04 -9.06 -13.16
N GLN A 167 5.08 -10.38 -13.37
CA GLN A 167 4.08 -11.31 -12.83
C GLN A 167 4.01 -11.26 -11.30
N ARG A 168 5.15 -11.09 -10.62
CA ARG A 168 5.19 -10.96 -9.16
C ARG A 168 4.65 -9.61 -8.68
N SER A 169 4.94 -8.53 -9.39
CA SER A 169 4.48 -7.17 -9.07
C SER A 169 2.96 -6.99 -9.26
N LEU A 170 2.35 -7.78 -10.16
CA LEU A 170 0.91 -7.76 -10.38
C LEU A 170 0.10 -8.59 -9.36
N ARG A 171 0.75 -9.41 -8.53
CA ARG A 171 0.05 -10.17 -7.49
C ARG A 171 -0.51 -9.22 -6.42
N PRO A 172 -1.69 -9.52 -5.85
CA PRO A 172 -2.20 -8.76 -4.71
C PRO A 172 -1.20 -8.82 -3.55
N LEU A 173 -1.07 -7.71 -2.82
CA LEU A 173 -0.18 -7.63 -1.65
C LEU A 173 -0.54 -8.73 -0.64
N PRO A 174 0.46 -9.28 0.09
CA PRO A 174 0.24 -10.34 1.09
C PRO A 174 -0.68 -9.93 2.27
N LEU A 175 -1.02 -8.63 2.33
CA LEU A 175 -1.98 -8.04 3.26
C LEU A 175 -3.41 -8.54 3.06
N ARG A 176 -3.73 -9.11 1.88
CA ARG A 176 -5.05 -9.70 1.62
C ARG A 176 -5.24 -10.97 2.45
N ALA A 177 -6.28 -10.99 3.30
CA ALA A 177 -6.71 -12.22 3.96
C ALA A 177 -7.81 -12.92 3.15
N ALA A 178 -7.71 -14.23 3.01
CA ALA A 178 -8.74 -15.03 2.35
C ALA A 178 -10.08 -14.84 3.07
N GLY A 179 -11.14 -14.53 2.31
CA GLY A 179 -12.49 -14.28 2.86
C GLY A 179 -12.71 -12.88 3.43
N PHE A 180 -11.71 -11.99 3.42
CA PHE A 180 -11.85 -10.60 3.84
C PHE A 180 -11.69 -9.63 2.67
N GLU A 181 -12.33 -8.46 2.78
CA GLU A 181 -12.22 -7.39 1.80
C GLU A 181 -10.81 -6.81 1.81
N ASP A 182 -10.30 -6.40 0.64
CA ASP A 182 -9.00 -5.75 0.54
C ASP A 182 -8.96 -4.50 1.41
N ILE A 183 -7.86 -4.32 2.17
CA ILE A 183 -7.63 -3.12 2.96
C ILE A 183 -7.18 -2.02 1.99
N CYS A 184 -8.12 -1.19 1.59
CA CYS A 184 -7.90 -0.09 0.67
C CYS A 184 -8.88 1.05 0.92
N ILE A 185 -8.63 2.19 0.27
CA ILE A 185 -9.46 3.38 0.40
C ILE A 185 -10.90 3.15 -0.08
N GLN A 186 -11.10 2.27 -1.08
CA GLN A 186 -12.42 1.91 -1.58
C GLN A 186 -13.25 1.19 -0.50
N THR A 187 -12.62 0.25 0.22
CA THR A 187 -13.28 -0.45 1.33
C THR A 187 -13.59 0.51 2.48
N PHE A 188 -12.67 1.41 2.82
CA PHE A 188 -12.91 2.46 3.82
C PHE A 188 -14.12 3.34 3.46
N SER A 189 -14.18 3.83 2.21
CA SER A 189 -15.30 4.64 1.71
C SER A 189 -16.64 3.91 1.87
N ARG A 190 -16.70 2.62 1.50
CA ARG A 190 -17.92 1.82 1.69
C ARG A 190 -18.30 1.66 3.16
N LYS A 191 -17.33 1.48 4.06
CA LYS A 191 -17.59 1.43 5.51
C LYS A 191 -18.15 2.74 6.04
N MET A 192 -17.64 3.87 5.56
CA MET A 192 -18.16 5.20 5.91
C MET A 192 -19.61 5.37 5.45
N THR A 193 -19.94 4.94 4.23
CA THR A 193 -21.32 4.93 3.74
C THR A 193 -22.24 4.06 4.60
N SER A 194 -21.79 2.85 4.97
CA SER A 194 -22.57 1.98 5.88
C SER A 194 -22.75 2.61 7.27
N ALA A 195 -21.71 3.22 7.83
CA ALA A 195 -21.78 3.91 9.12
C ALA A 195 -22.78 5.08 9.07
N TYR A 196 -22.79 5.86 7.98
CA TYR A 196 -23.76 6.93 7.78
C TYR A 196 -25.20 6.43 7.67
N SER A 197 -25.42 5.31 6.97
CA SER A 197 -26.75 4.67 6.93
C SER A 197 -27.22 4.22 8.31
N TYR A 198 -26.35 3.59 9.10
CA TYR A 198 -26.68 3.20 10.48
C TYR A 198 -26.93 4.40 11.39
N PHE A 199 -26.14 5.47 11.26
CA PHE A 199 -26.35 6.71 11.98
C PHE A 199 -27.73 7.31 11.70
N ASN A 200 -28.13 7.37 10.42
CA ASN A 200 -29.45 7.87 10.05
C ASN A 200 -30.58 6.99 10.60
N MET A 201 -30.41 5.66 10.60
CA MET A 201 -31.38 4.74 11.19
C MET A 201 -31.53 4.97 12.70
N LEU A 202 -30.43 5.09 13.44
CA LEU A 202 -30.44 5.39 14.88
C LEU A 202 -31.14 6.72 15.16
N ARG A 203 -30.83 7.76 14.39
CA ARG A 203 -31.46 9.08 14.53
C ARG A 203 -32.96 9.06 14.23
N GLN A 204 -33.41 8.24 13.27
CA GLN A 204 -34.83 8.06 12.99
C GLN A 204 -35.54 7.28 14.10
N ALA A 205 -34.88 6.29 14.69
CA ALA A 205 -35.43 5.51 15.79
C ALA A 205 -35.58 6.33 17.08
N ASN A 206 -34.61 7.23 17.39
CA ASN A 206 -34.65 8.08 18.59
C ASN A 206 -35.65 9.25 18.51
N ARG A 207 -36.10 9.61 17.30
CA ARG A 207 -37.09 10.69 17.09
C ARG A 207 -38.55 10.22 17.22
N LYS A 208 -38.79 8.93 17.44
CA LYS A 208 -40.11 8.37 17.75
C LYS A 208 -40.28 8.26 19.26
#